data_AF-A0A0F7DB90-F1
#
_entry.id   AF-A0A0F7DB90-F1
#
_cell.length_a   1.000
_cell.length_b   1.000
_cell.length_c   1.000
_cell.angle_alpha   90.00
_cell.angle_beta   90.00
_cell.angle_gamma   90.00
#
_symmetry.space_group_name_H-M   'P 1'
#
loop_
_entity.id
_entity.type
_entity.pdbx_description
1 polymer ?
#
loop_
_entity_poly.entity_id
_entity_poly.type
_entity_poly.pdbx_seq_one_letter_code
_entity_poly.pdbx_strand_id
1 'polypeptide(L)' 'MTPEEILEKAKQLEAEAIRTYMELKEGADAETSELLDFLIAQEREHLHMINDRLKALRILRK' A
#
# COMPACT_ATOMS: atom_id res chain seq x y z
N MET A 1 -15.02 13.27 -4.75
CA MET A 1 -14.52 12.32 -3.74
C MET A 1 -14.11 13.11 -2.50
N THR A 2 -14.49 12.64 -1.32
CA THR A 2 -14.05 13.20 -0.02
C THR A 2 -12.60 12.78 0.27
N PRO A 3 -11.88 13.47 1.18
CA PRO A 3 -10.54 13.04 1.59
C PRO A 3 -10.48 11.58 2.09
N GLU A 4 -11.53 11.11 2.77
CA GLU A 4 -11.62 9.72 3.24
C GLU A 4 -11.78 8.74 2.07
N GLU A 5 -12.63 9.05 1.09
CA GLU A 5 -12.79 8.23 -0.13
C GLU A 5 -11.50 8.15 -0.93
N ILE A 6 -10.71 9.23 -0.98
CA ILE A 6 -9.40 9.26 -1.64
C ILE A 6 -8.43 8.33 -0.90
N LEU A 7 -8.36 8.42 0.42
CA LEU A 7 -7.44 7.61 1.23
C LEU A 7 -7.83 6.13 1.23
N GLU A 8 -9.13 5.78 1.29
CA GLU A 8 -9.58 4.40 1.17
C GLU A 8 -9.31 3.84 -0.24
N LYS A 9 -9.46 4.66 -1.29
CA LYS A 9 -9.08 4.24 -2.65
C LYS A 9 -7.56 4.03 -2.77
N ALA A 10 -6.75 4.92 -2.22
CA ALA A 10 -5.29 4.76 -2.20
C ALA A 10 -4.88 3.49 -1.46
N LYS A 11 -5.48 3.23 -0.28
CA LYS A 11 -5.25 2.00 0.49
C LYS A 11 -5.52 0.72 -0.32
N GLN A 12 -6.59 0.71 -1.12
CA GLN A 12 -6.92 -0.42 -1.98
C GLN A 12 -5.88 -0.61 -3.07
N LEU A 13 -5.39 0.48 -3.68
CA LEU A 13 -4.36 0.43 -4.71
C LEU A 13 -3.05 -0.14 -4.17
N GLU A 14 -2.58 0.30 -3.00
CA GLU A 14 -1.33 -0.23 -2.44
C GLU A 14 -1.45 -1.70 -2.02
N ALA A 15 -2.62 -2.10 -1.49
CA ALA A 15 -2.88 -3.51 -1.17
C ALA A 15 -2.90 -4.40 -2.42
N GLU A 16 -3.44 -3.89 -3.53
CA GLU A 16 -3.42 -4.57 -4.82
C GLU A 16 -2.00 -4.65 -5.41
N ALA A 17 -1.23 -3.56 -5.35
CA ALA A 17 0.16 -3.53 -5.78
C ALA A 17 1.00 -4.58 -5.05
N ILE A 18 0.87 -4.68 -3.72
CA ILE A 18 1.54 -5.73 -2.92
C ILE A 18 1.18 -7.12 -3.42
N ARG A 19 -0.12 -7.40 -3.63
CA ARG A 19 -0.57 -8.71 -4.11
C ARG A 19 0.04 -9.03 -5.48
N THR A 20 0.00 -8.07 -6.40
CA THR A 20 0.58 -8.23 -7.74
C THR A 20 2.08 -8.46 -7.68
N TYR A 21 2.82 -7.72 -6.84
CA TYR A 21 4.26 -7.93 -6.69
C TYR A 21 4.59 -9.29 -6.07
N MET A 22 3.79 -9.77 -5.13
CA MET A 22 3.93 -11.12 -4.57
C MET A 22 3.71 -12.20 -5.63
N GLU A 23 2.69 -12.06 -6.48
CA GLU A 23 2.42 -12.98 -7.59
C GLU A 23 3.58 -12.99 -8.62
N LEU A 24 4.10 -11.82 -8.98
CA LEU A 24 5.26 -11.71 -9.89
C LEU A 24 6.52 -12.35 -9.32
N LYS A 25 6.67 -12.34 -7.98
CA LYS A 25 7.83 -12.89 -7.30
C LYS A 25 7.93 -14.42 -7.42
N GLU A 26 6.81 -15.12 -7.59
CA GLU A 26 6.79 -16.60 -7.65
C GLU A 26 7.61 -17.16 -8.84
N GLY A 27 7.80 -16.38 -9.91
CA GLY A 27 8.58 -16.76 -11.09
C GLY A 27 9.84 -15.93 -11.31
N ALA A 28 10.20 -15.04 -10.37
CA ALA A 28 11.30 -14.10 -10.53
C ALA A 28 12.67 -14.73 -10.25
N ASP A 29 13.69 -14.28 -10.98
CA ASP A 29 15.09 -14.54 -10.59
C ASP A 29 15.46 -13.78 -9.30
N ALA A 30 16.65 -14.06 -8.75
CA ALA A 30 17.05 -13.51 -7.46
C ALA A 30 17.11 -11.97 -7.44
N GLU A 31 17.63 -11.35 -8.50
CA GLU A 31 17.76 -9.89 -8.61
C GLU A 31 16.37 -9.23 -8.70
N THR A 32 15.50 -9.78 -9.54
CA THR A 32 14.11 -9.31 -9.69
C THR A 32 13.32 -9.53 -8.40
N SER A 33 13.55 -10.64 -7.71
CA SER A 33 12.91 -10.98 -6.43
C SER A 33 13.28 -9.98 -5.33
N GLU A 34 14.54 -9.54 -5.26
CA GLU A 34 15.00 -8.51 -4.32
C GLU A 34 14.39 -7.13 -4.64
N LEU A 35 14.30 -6.76 -5.93
CA LEU A 35 13.61 -5.55 -6.35
C LEU A 35 12.13 -5.57 -5.94
N LEU A 36 11.43 -6.69 -6.16
CA LEU A 36 10.03 -6.86 -5.78
C LEU A 36 9.85 -6.78 -4.25
N ASP A 37 10.78 -7.32 -3.47
CA ASP A 37 10.77 -7.17 -2.00
C ASP A 37 10.90 -5.71 -1.56
N PHE A 38 11.78 -4.95 -2.21
CA PHE A 38 11.92 -3.52 -1.96
C PHE A 38 10.62 -2.76 -2.25
N LEU A 39 9.98 -3.01 -3.41
CA LEU A 39 8.71 -2.38 -3.78
C LEU A 39 7.59 -2.75 -2.79
N ILE A 40 7.46 -4.03 -2.42
CA ILE A 40 6.47 -4.47 -1.42
C ILE A 40 6.69 -3.77 -0.08
N ALA A 41 7.94 -3.55 0.33
CA ALA A 41 8.24 -2.83 1.57
C ALA A 41 7.76 -1.37 1.51
N GLN A 42 7.97 -0.67 0.38
CA GLN A 42 7.49 0.69 0.19
C GLN A 42 5.95 0.78 0.25
N GLU A 43 5.23 -0.14 -0.40
CA GLU A 43 3.77 -0.12 -0.36
C GLU A 43 3.21 -0.41 1.05
N ARG A 44 3.91 -1.21 1.85
CA ARG A 44 3.56 -1.41 3.27
C ARG A 44 3.73 -0.14 4.08
N GLU A 45 4.77 0.66 3.80
CA GLU A 45 4.96 1.97 4.44
C GLU A 45 3.85 2.95 4.02
N HIS A 46 3.49 2.99 2.72
CA HIS A 46 2.36 3.78 2.24
C HIS A 46 1.06 3.41 2.95
N LEU A 47 0.76 2.11 3.09
CA LEU A 47 -0.40 1.64 3.85
C LEU A 47 -0.40 2.12 5.30
N HIS A 48 0.76 2.12 5.97
CA HIS A 48 0.87 2.65 7.33
C HIS A 48 0.52 4.14 7.38
N MET A 49 1.11 4.95 6.50
CA MET A 49 0.85 6.38 6.41
C MET A 49 -0.62 6.70 6.10
N ILE A 50 -1.23 5.95 5.18
CA ILE A 50 -2.64 6.12 4.81
C ILE A 50 -3.55 5.81 6.01
N ASN A 51 -3.29 4.71 6.73
CA ASN A 51 -4.08 4.35 7.91
C ASN A 51 -3.96 5.41 9.03
N ASP A 52 -2.78 5.98 9.23
CA ASP A 52 -2.58 7.07 10.19
C ASP A 52 -3.40 8.32 9.82
N ARG A 53 -3.46 8.66 8.52
CA ARG A 53 -4.26 9.78 8.03
C ARG A 53 -5.76 9.51 8.15
N LEU A 54 -6.23 8.31 7.84
CA LEU A 54 -7.62 7.91 8.05
C LEU A 54 -8.00 8.02 9.54
N LYS A 55 -7.12 7.57 10.44
CA LYS A 55 -7.33 7.70 11.89
C LYS A 55 -7.41 9.17 12.32
N ALA A 56 -6.53 10.03 11.81
CA ALA A 56 -6.57 11.46 12.08
C ALA A 56 -7.88 12.12 11.62
N LEU A 57 -8.37 11.79 10.41
CA LEU A 57 -9.65 12.30 9.90
C LEU A 57 -10.85 11.90 10.78
N ARG A 58 -10.84 10.67 11.33
CA ARG A 58 -11.90 10.20 12.24
C ARG A 58 -11.91 10.96 13.57
N ILE A 59 -10.74 11.39 14.05
CA ILE A 59 -10.63 12.20 15.27
C ILE A 59 -11.12 13.62 15.01
N LEU A 60 -10.74 14.23 13.88
CA LEU A 60 -11.12 15.61 13.52
C LEU A 60 -12.61 15.80 13.23
N ARG A 61 -13.34 14.71 12.94
CA ARG A 61 -14.79 14.72 12.73
C ARG A 61 -15.61 14.57 14.02
N LYS A 62 -14.96 14.30 15.16
CA LYS A 62 -15.59 14.30 16.49
C LYS A 62 -15.47 15.70 17.11
#